data_AF-A0A9E3AU74-F1
#
_entry.id   AF-A0A9E3AU74-F1
#
_cell.length_a   1.000
_cell.length_b   1.000
_cell.length_c   1.000
_cell.angle_alpha   90.00
_cell.angle_beta   90.00
_cell.angle_gamma   90.00
#
_symmetry.space_group_name_H-M   'P 1'
#
loop_
_entity.id
_entity.type
_entity.pdbx_description
1 polymer ?
#
loop_
_entity_poly.entity_id
_entity_poly.type
_entity_poly.pdbx_seq_one_letter_code
_entity_poly.pdbx_strand_id
1 'polypeptide(L)'
;MSPVNWFEVAVNSQKGGDSELEAVERLGTLIGLVIVPIDAIQLRLAFEAWRRFGKGRHRARLNLGDCFAYALAKSLDAPLLYKGGDFAHTDVVSAV
;
A
#
# COMPACT_ATOMS: atom_id res chain seq x y z
N MET A 1 6.53 -4.08 -1.68
CA MET A 1 5.62 -3.36 -0.78
C MET A 1 6.20 -2.00 -0.45
N SER A 2 5.36 -0.97 -0.30
CA SER A 2 5.83 0.36 0.13
C SER A 2 6.17 0.34 1.64
N PRO A 3 7.18 1.13 2.09
CA PRO A 3 7.54 1.23 3.50
C PRO A 3 6.40 1.76 4.37
N VAL A 4 5.52 2.62 3.81
CA VAL A 4 4.36 3.16 4.56
C VAL A 4 3.38 2.06 4.89
N ASN A 5 3.05 1.20 3.92
CA ASN A 5 2.14 0.09 4.16
C ASN A 5 2.77 -0.96 5.09
N TRP A 6 4.08 -1.22 4.97
CA TRP A 6 4.77 -2.10 5.90
C TRP A 6 4.71 -1.57 7.34
N PHE A 7 4.92 -0.26 7.52
CA PHE A 7 4.80 0.40 8.81
C PHE A 7 3.38 0.29 9.38
N GLU A 8 2.34 0.50 8.56
CA GLU A 8 0.95 0.31 8.98
C GLU A 8 0.67 -1.12 9.43
N VAL A 9 1.20 -2.12 8.71
CA VAL A 9 1.10 -3.52 9.09
C VAL A 9 1.79 -3.76 10.44
N ALA A 10 3.04 -3.34 10.60
CA ALA A 10 3.80 -3.55 11.83
C ALA A 10 3.13 -2.90 13.06
N VAL A 11 2.65 -1.65 12.92
CA VAL A 11 1.95 -0.95 14.01
C VAL A 11 0.62 -1.63 14.37
N ASN A 12 -0.10 -2.16 13.39
CA ASN A 12 -1.34 -2.88 13.67
C ASN A 12 -1.09 -4.24 14.33
N SER A 13 -0.08 -4.99 13.88
CA SER A 13 0.32 -6.26 14.49
C SER A 13 0.81 -6.11 15.93
N GLN A 14 1.46 -5.00 16.27
CA GLN A 14 1.87 -4.73 17.66
C GLN A 14 0.69 -4.70 18.64
N LYS A 15 -0.53 -4.42 18.18
CA LYS A 15 -1.73 -4.40 19.05
C LYS A 15 -2.08 -5.78 19.60
N GLY A 16 -1.70 -6.87 18.92
CA GLY A 16 -1.82 -8.24 19.44
C GLY A 16 -0.56 -8.75 20.14
N GLY A 17 0.48 -7.92 20.26
CA GLY A 17 1.74 -8.23 20.95
C GLY A 17 2.85 -8.73 20.03
N ASP A 18 4.03 -8.96 20.62
CA ASP A 18 5.27 -9.24 19.88
C ASP A 18 5.19 -10.51 19.03
N SER A 19 4.43 -11.52 19.46
CA SER A 19 4.25 -12.77 18.72
C SER A 19 3.52 -12.58 17.38
N GLU A 20 2.61 -11.61 17.29
CA GLU A 20 1.89 -11.32 16.04
C GLU A 20 2.81 -10.60 15.04
N LEU A 21 3.64 -9.66 15.53
CA LEU A 21 4.66 -9.00 14.69
C LEU A 21 5.66 -10.02 14.14
N GLU A 22 6.18 -10.93 14.98
CA GLU A 22 7.06 -12.00 14.53
C GLU A 22 6.40 -12.89 13.46
N ALA A 23 5.12 -13.24 13.64
CA ALA A 23 4.40 -14.05 12.67
C ALA A 23 4.29 -13.35 11.31
N VAL A 24 4.06 -12.04 11.29
CA VAL A 24 4.00 -11.24 10.05
C VAL A 24 5.37 -11.12 9.38
N GLU A 25 6.44 -10.91 10.14
CA GLU A 25 7.81 -10.88 9.60
C GLU A 25 8.21 -12.23 9.01
N ARG A 26 7.86 -13.33 9.69
CA ARG A 26 8.04 -14.69 9.17
C ARG A 26 7.26 -14.89 7.88
N LEU A 27 5.99 -14.49 7.82
CA LEU A 27 5.19 -14.56 6.59
C LEU A 27 5.84 -13.76 5.45
N GLY A 28 6.28 -12.53 5.73
CA GLY A 28 6.98 -11.69 4.76
C GLY A 28 8.23 -12.38 4.20
N THR A 29 8.99 -13.05 5.06
CA THR A 29 10.15 -13.85 4.64
C THR A 29 9.75 -15.03 3.76
N LEU A 30 8.72 -15.79 4.15
CA LEU A 30 8.25 -16.97 3.42
C LEU A 30 7.75 -16.65 2.01
N ILE A 31 7.11 -15.49 1.82
CA ILE A 31 6.59 -15.06 0.52
C ILE A 31 7.60 -14.21 -0.29
N GLY A 32 8.82 -14.00 0.23
CA GLY A 32 9.82 -13.16 -0.43
C GLY A 32 9.40 -11.69 -0.56
N LEU A 33 8.71 -11.16 0.45
CA LEU A 33 8.23 -9.77 0.46
C LEU A 33 9.42 -8.80 0.48
N VAL A 34 9.51 -7.93 -0.52
CA VAL A 34 10.52 -6.87 -0.58
C VAL A 34 9.89 -5.52 -0.25
N ILE A 35 10.49 -4.80 0.71
CA ILE A 35 10.16 -3.41 0.99
C ILE A 35 10.97 -2.54 0.01
N VAL A 36 10.28 -1.78 -0.84
CA VAL A 36 10.90 -0.95 -1.87
C VAL A 36 11.03 0.48 -1.36
N PRO A 37 12.22 1.11 -1.38
CA PRO A 37 12.37 2.51 -0.96
C PRO A 37 11.48 3.46 -1.76
N ILE A 38 11.01 4.52 -1.11
CA ILE A 38 10.22 5.58 -1.76
C ILE A 38 11.20 6.54 -2.45
N ASP A 39 11.07 6.64 -3.76
CA ASP A 39 11.80 7.62 -4.57
C ASP A 39 10.93 8.83 -4.95
N ALA A 40 11.52 9.78 -5.67
CA ALA A 40 10.84 11.00 -6.12
C ALA A 40 9.69 10.72 -7.11
N ILE A 41 9.77 9.65 -7.92
CA ILE A 41 8.72 9.27 -8.86
C ILE A 41 7.51 8.76 -8.09
N GLN A 42 7.73 7.85 -7.13
CA GLN A 42 6.69 7.32 -6.26
C GLN A 42 6.05 8.43 -5.42
N LEU A 43 6.83 9.38 -4.89
CA LEU A 43 6.27 10.51 -4.15
C LEU A 43 5.33 11.37 -5.02
N ARG A 44 5.74 11.65 -6.27
CA ARG A 44 4.91 12.39 -7.23
C ARG A 44 3.62 11.63 -7.57
N LEU A 45 3.72 10.33 -7.83
CA LEU A 45 2.57 9.47 -8.14
C LEU A 45 1.61 9.36 -6.95
N ALA A 46 2.12 9.27 -5.72
CA ALA A 46 1.30 9.24 -4.51
C ALA A 46 0.51 10.55 -4.35
N PHE A 47 1.15 11.70 -4.60
CA PHE A 47 0.48 12.99 -4.58
C PHE A 47 -0.59 13.11 -5.67
N GLU A 48 -0.32 12.59 -6.87
CA GLU A 48 -1.31 12.54 -7.95
C GLU A 48 -2.50 11.65 -7.58
N ALA A 49 -2.24 10.47 -7.00
CA ALA A 49 -3.26 9.56 -6.50
C ALA A 49 -4.16 10.24 -5.46
N TRP A 50 -3.57 10.95 -4.50
CA TRP A 50 -4.32 11.71 -3.52
C TRP A 50 -5.19 12.80 -4.15
N ARG A 51 -4.64 13.55 -5.13
CA ARG A 51 -5.38 14.60 -5.84
C ARG A 51 -6.59 14.04 -6.60
N ARG A 52 -6.43 12.90 -7.26
CA ARG A 52 -7.45 12.28 -8.13
C ARG A 52 -8.46 11.43 -7.34
N PHE A 53 -7.99 10.69 -6.34
CA PHE A 53 -8.74 9.61 -5.70
C PHE A 53 -8.84 9.72 -4.18
N GLY A 54 -8.25 10.76 -3.58
CA GLY A 54 -8.15 10.89 -2.13
C GLY A 54 -9.47 11.04 -1.38
N LYS A 55 -9.44 10.68 -0.08
CA LYS A 55 -10.55 10.84 0.86
C LYS A 55 -11.04 12.30 0.91
N GLY A 56 -12.37 12.47 0.84
CA GLY A 56 -13.01 13.78 0.80
C GLY A 56 -13.02 14.46 -0.58
N ARG A 57 -12.44 13.80 -1.60
CA ARG A 57 -12.36 14.31 -2.98
C ARG A 57 -13.00 13.37 -4.00
N HIS A 58 -12.86 12.06 -3.80
CA HIS A 58 -13.30 11.04 -4.75
C HIS A 58 -13.95 9.87 -4.03
N ARG A 59 -14.79 9.10 -4.75
CA ARG A 59 -15.48 7.90 -4.23
C ARG A 59 -14.54 6.76 -3.80
N ALA A 60 -13.35 6.68 -4.38
CA ALA A 60 -12.30 5.73 -3.97
C ALA A 60 -11.78 6.01 -2.54
N ARG A 61 -11.77 7.30 -2.16
CA ARG A 61 -11.41 7.77 -0.81
C ARG A 61 -10.04 7.31 -0.31
N LEU A 62 -9.04 7.26 -1.19
CA LEU A 62 -7.69 6.81 -0.83
C LEU A 62 -7.13 7.61 0.37
N ASN A 63 -6.60 6.88 1.35
CA ASN A 63 -5.85 7.41 2.47
C ASN A 63 -4.34 7.53 2.13
N LEU A 64 -3.50 7.90 3.11
CA LEU A 64 -2.06 8.06 2.89
C LEU A 64 -1.39 6.75 2.47
N GLY A 65 -1.60 5.67 3.21
CA GLY A 65 -1.08 4.34 2.88
C GLY A 65 -1.55 3.86 1.51
N ASP A 66 -2.81 4.11 1.16
CA ASP A 66 -3.35 3.73 -0.16
C ASP A 66 -2.65 4.48 -1.30
N CYS A 67 -2.33 5.76 -1.10
CA CYS A 67 -1.63 6.55 -2.11
C CYS A 67 -0.23 6.00 -2.39
N PHE A 68 0.48 5.51 -1.37
CA PHE A 68 1.80 4.90 -1.56
C PHE A 68 1.73 3.47 -2.11
N ALA A 69 0.72 2.69 -1.76
CA ALA A 69 0.45 1.41 -2.40
C ALA A 69 0.16 1.59 -3.90
N TYR A 70 -0.72 2.53 -4.25
CA TYR A 70 -1.01 2.91 -5.63
C TYR A 70 0.25 3.40 -6.36
N ALA A 71 1.05 4.26 -5.73
CA ALA A 71 2.24 4.84 -6.35
C ALA A 71 3.28 3.78 -6.71
N LEU A 72 3.54 2.83 -5.80
CA LEU A 72 4.47 1.74 -6.06
C LEU A 72 3.96 0.83 -7.18
N ALA A 73 2.66 0.50 -7.19
CA ALA A 73 2.07 -0.30 -8.27
C ALA A 73 2.21 0.39 -9.63
N LYS A 74 1.88 1.69 -9.71
CA LYS A 74 2.04 2.50 -10.92
C LYS A 74 3.49 2.67 -11.35
N SER A 75 4.44 2.83 -10.42
CA SER A 75 5.86 3.00 -10.77
C SER A 75 6.48 1.72 -11.33
N LEU A 76 5.98 0.56 -10.91
CA LEU A 76 6.45 -0.76 -11.35
C LEU A 76 5.67 -1.30 -12.56
N ASP A 77 4.63 -0.59 -13.02
CA ASP A 77 3.65 -1.09 -13.98
C ASP A 77 3.10 -2.48 -13.59
N ALA A 78 2.85 -2.66 -12.29
CA ALA A 78 2.45 -3.93 -11.70
C ALA A 78 1.01 -3.86 -11.16
N PRO A 79 0.25 -4.97 -11.20
CA PRO A 79 -1.07 -5.01 -10.60
C PRO A 79 -0.96 -4.92 -9.06
N LEU A 80 -1.95 -4.28 -8.44
CA LEU A 80 -2.02 -4.11 -6.99
C LEU A 80 -2.89 -5.22 -6.37
N LEU A 81 -2.34 -5.94 -5.40
CA LEU A 81 -3.10 -6.84 -4.54
C LEU A 81 -3.69 -6.05 -3.37
N TYR A 82 -5.01 -6.06 -3.26
CA TYR A 82 -5.74 -5.42 -2.16
C TYR A 82 -6.99 -6.23 -1.82
N LYS A 83 -7.56 -5.94 -0.65
CA LYS A 83 -8.85 -6.49 -0.22
C LYS A 83 -9.85 -5.35 -0.08
N GLY A 84 -11.12 -5.61 -0.40
CA GLY A 84 -12.19 -4.60 -0.31
C GLY A 84 -12.36 -3.83 -1.62
N GLY A 85 -12.92 -2.62 -1.53
CA GLY A 85 -13.29 -1.79 -2.69
C GLY A 85 -12.46 -0.52 -2.89
N ASP A 86 -11.43 -0.31 -2.06
CA ASP A 86 -10.75 1.00 -1.94
C ASP A 86 -10.08 1.43 -3.26
N PHE A 87 -9.59 0.47 -4.04
CA PHE A 87 -8.97 0.73 -5.35
C PHE A 87 -9.91 0.48 -6.54
N ALA A 88 -11.13 -0.02 -6.33
CA ALA A 88 -12.06 -0.39 -7.40
C ALA A 88 -12.54 0.82 -8.23
N HIS A 89 -12.36 2.03 -7.71
CA HIS A 89 -12.67 3.28 -8.41
C HIS A 89 -11.40 4.07 -8.75
N THR A 90 -10.29 3.39 -8.97
CA THR A 90 -9.04 3.98 -9.45
C THR A 90 -8.69 3.41 -10.83
N ASP A 91 -7.58 3.86 -11.39
CA ASP A 91 -7.02 3.37 -12.65
C ASP A 91 -5.82 2.43 -12.42
N VAL A 92 -5.63 1.89 -11.22
CA VAL A 92 -4.65 0.83 -10.96
C VAL A 92 -5.25 -0.53 -11.36
N VAL A 93 -4.41 -1.41 -11.92
CA VAL A 93 -4.84 -2.76 -12.28
C VAL A 93 -4.95 -3.61 -11.02
N SER A 94 -6.07 -4.34 -10.87
CA SER A 94 -6.24 -5.30 -9.78
C SER A 94 -5.45 -6.58 -10.06
N ALA A 95 -4.81 -7.15 -9.05
CA ALA A 95 -4.13 -8.43 -9.16
C ALA A 95 -5.07 -9.66 -9.12
N VAL A 96 -6.33 -9.43 -8.74
CA VAL A 96 -7.40 -10.44 -8.61
C VAL A 96 -8.72 -9.93 -9.15
#